data_AF-A0A4P9W0N7-F1
#
_entry.id   AF-A0A4P9W0N7-F1
#
_cell.length_a   1.000
_cell.length_b   1.000
_cell.length_c   1.000
_cell.angle_alpha   90.00
_cell.angle_beta   90.00
_cell.angle_gamma   90.00
#
_symmetry.space_group_name_H-M   'P 1'
#
loop_
_entity.id
_entity.type
_entity.pdbx_description
1 polymer ?
#
loop_
_entity_poly.entity_id
_entity_poly.type
_entity_poly.pdbx_seq_one_letter_code
_entity_poly.pdbx_strand_id
1 'polypeptide(L)'
;AWAEYLSRAGLTDFPTDAFLAQPRLPRVGIAISGGGNRACLVGAGVVQAADARVPGSVAAGTGGILQLSTYISALSGGSFLVGSMFATEFPTVDYLAKNVWKLSQNVFEPAGTDDVLAEAKLYWRLLKDVKAKEANGFPISITDFW
;
A
#
# COMPACT_ATOMS: atom_id res chain seq x y z
N ALA A 1 12.73 -0.48 16.78
CA ALA A 1 12.96 -0.80 15.35
C ALA A 1 14.46 -0.94 15.03
N TRP A 2 15.29 0.12 15.12
CA TRP A 2 16.73 0.02 14.79
C TRP A 2 17.49 -1.06 15.59
N ALA A 3 17.38 -1.06 16.92
CA ALA A 3 18.05 -2.05 17.77
C ALA A 3 17.67 -3.49 17.40
N GLU A 4 16.37 -3.73 17.22
CA GLU A 4 15.79 -5.03 16.89
C GLU A 4 16.21 -5.52 15.49
N TYR A 5 16.29 -4.61 14.51
CA TYR A 5 16.75 -4.95 13.17
C TYR A 5 18.26 -5.25 13.17
N LEU A 6 19.07 -4.39 13.79
CA LEU A 6 20.52 -4.54 13.82
C LEU A 6 20.96 -5.80 14.58
N SER A 7 20.26 -6.17 15.65
CA SER A 7 20.55 -7.42 16.38
C SER A 7 20.33 -8.67 15.50
N ARG A 8 19.37 -8.61 14.56
CA ARG A 8 19.12 -9.70 13.59
C ARG A 8 20.04 -9.63 12.38
N ALA A 9 20.49 -8.44 11.99
CA ALA A 9 21.36 -8.26 10.83
C ALA A 9 22.75 -8.91 11.01
N GLY A 10 23.15 -9.24 12.25
CA GLY A 10 24.34 -10.05 12.52
C GLY A 10 25.65 -9.39 12.08
N LEU A 11 25.71 -8.05 12.08
CA LEU A 11 26.87 -7.30 11.63
C LEU A 11 28.04 -7.47 12.61
N THR A 12 29.15 -8.06 12.15
CA THR A 12 30.34 -8.34 12.99
C THR A 12 31.18 -7.10 13.28
N ASP A 13 31.24 -6.16 12.34
CA ASP A 13 32.12 -4.98 12.39
C ASP A 13 31.32 -3.66 12.47
N PHE A 14 30.13 -3.70 13.06
CA PHE A 14 29.27 -2.54 13.22
C PHE A 14 29.06 -2.20 14.70
N PRO A 15 29.42 -0.98 15.15
CA PRO A 15 29.29 -0.60 16.55
C PRO A 15 27.83 -0.25 16.90
N THR A 16 26.99 -1.27 17.04
CA THR A 16 25.52 -1.13 17.24
C THR A 16 25.18 -0.20 18.41
N ASP A 17 25.81 -0.36 19.57
CA ASP A 17 25.53 0.47 20.74
C ASP A 17 25.88 1.94 20.49
N ALA A 18 27.04 2.20 19.87
CA ALA A 18 27.46 3.57 19.53
C ALA A 18 26.58 4.20 18.46
N PHE A 19 26.08 3.42 17.50
CA PHE A 19 25.12 3.86 16.50
C PHE A 19 23.78 4.23 17.15
N LEU A 20 23.26 3.37 18.03
CA LEU A 20 21.99 3.60 18.73
C LEU A 20 22.06 4.76 19.73
N ALA A 21 23.24 5.08 20.25
CA ALA A 21 23.49 6.23 21.11
C ALA A 21 23.56 7.57 20.36
N GLN A 22 23.56 7.58 19.03
CA GLN A 22 23.59 8.84 18.28
C GLN A 22 22.33 9.68 18.54
N PRO A 23 22.45 11.00 18.70
CA PRO A 23 21.30 11.88 18.96
C PRO A 23 20.30 11.91 17.79
N ARG A 24 20.74 11.49 16.60
CA ARG A 24 19.91 11.39 15.40
C ARG A 24 20.28 10.13 14.63
N LEU A 25 19.33 9.19 14.57
CA LEU A 25 19.44 8.02 13.71
C LEU A 25 19.07 8.36 12.25
N PRO A 26 19.54 7.59 11.25
CA PRO A 26 19.18 7.80 9.87
C PRO A 26 17.66 7.72 9.65
N ARG A 27 17.15 8.61 8.79
CA ARG A 27 15.76 8.57 8.33
C ARG A 27 15.69 7.75 7.06
N VAL A 28 14.89 6.70 7.07
CA VAL A 28 14.71 5.81 5.92
C VAL A 28 13.43 6.19 5.18
N GLY A 29 13.49 6.29 3.86
CA GLY A 29 12.34 6.58 3.01
C GLY A 29 12.09 5.46 2.01
N ILE A 30 10.83 5.06 1.84
CA ILE A 30 10.39 4.15 0.79
C ILE A 30 9.63 4.96 -0.26
N ALA A 31 9.98 4.79 -1.54
CA ALA A 31 9.34 5.47 -2.65
C ALA A 31 8.83 4.47 -3.68
N ILE A 32 7.53 4.53 -3.98
CA ILE A 32 6.84 3.60 -4.88
C ILE A 32 6.32 4.38 -6.09
N SER A 33 6.74 3.99 -7.28
CA SER A 33 6.41 4.69 -8.52
C SER A 33 4.96 4.49 -8.97
N GLY A 34 4.58 5.21 -10.05
CA GLY A 34 3.33 5.00 -10.76
C GLY A 34 3.38 3.84 -11.77
N GLY A 35 2.21 3.39 -12.20
CA GLY A 35 2.07 2.30 -13.18
C GLY A 35 0.87 1.38 -12.95
N GLY A 36 -0.25 1.92 -12.47
CA GLY A 36 -1.47 1.15 -12.17
C GLY A 36 -1.23 -0.06 -11.26
N ASN A 37 -1.98 -1.14 -11.51
CA ASN A 37 -1.88 -2.37 -10.72
C ASN A 37 -0.47 -2.99 -10.73
N ARG A 38 0.31 -2.82 -11.80
CA ARG A 38 1.70 -3.30 -11.83
C ARG A 38 2.54 -2.63 -10.74
N ALA A 39 2.49 -1.30 -10.66
CA ALA A 39 3.25 -0.58 -9.65
C ALA A 39 2.74 -0.87 -8.23
N CYS A 40 1.42 -1.01 -8.05
CA CYS A 40 0.81 -1.45 -6.80
C CYS A 40 1.39 -2.80 -6.35
N LEU A 41 1.35 -3.82 -7.21
CA LEU A 41 1.73 -5.19 -6.85
C LEU A 41 3.25 -5.37 -6.71
N VAL A 42 4.05 -4.73 -7.57
CA VAL A 42 5.51 -4.72 -7.42
C VAL A 42 5.90 -4.02 -6.12
N GLY A 43 5.31 -2.85 -5.84
CA GLY A 43 5.51 -2.15 -4.58
C GLY A 43 5.08 -2.99 -3.38
N ALA A 44 3.99 -3.75 -3.50
CA ALA A 44 3.48 -4.61 -2.45
C ALA A 44 4.48 -5.73 -2.12
N GLY A 45 5.09 -6.35 -3.14
CA GLY A 45 6.16 -7.32 -2.94
C GLY A 45 7.36 -6.72 -2.19
N VAL A 46 7.79 -5.51 -2.56
CA VAL A 46 8.89 -4.81 -1.87
C VAL A 46 8.53 -4.49 -0.42
N VAL A 47 7.33 -3.97 -0.16
CA VAL A 47 6.84 -3.68 1.19
C VAL A 47 6.75 -4.96 2.02
N GLN A 48 6.26 -6.06 1.45
CA GLN A 48 6.17 -7.35 2.11
C GLN A 48 7.56 -7.91 2.46
N ALA A 49 8.53 -7.79 1.55
CA ALA A 49 9.93 -8.18 1.80
C ALA A 49 10.57 -7.32 2.90
N ALA A 50 10.18 -6.06 3.03
CA ALA A 50 10.70 -5.17 4.07
C ALA A 50 10.00 -5.32 5.43
N ASP A 51 8.90 -6.07 5.53
CA ASP A 51 8.02 -6.10 6.72
C ASP A 51 8.48 -7.14 7.76
N ALA A 52 8.73 -6.70 9.00
CA ALA A 52 9.06 -7.59 10.12
C ALA A 52 7.93 -8.54 10.51
N ARG A 53 6.69 -8.28 10.09
CA ARG A 53 5.53 -9.15 10.35
C ARG A 53 5.49 -10.38 9.44
N VAL A 54 6.40 -10.48 8.48
CA VAL A 54 6.48 -11.59 7.52
C VAL A 54 7.68 -12.48 7.89
N PRO A 55 7.46 -13.71 8.39
CA PRO A 55 8.55 -14.57 8.84
C PRO A 55 9.60 -14.86 7.77
N GLY A 56 9.18 -15.07 6.51
CA GLY A 56 10.10 -15.27 5.39
C GLY A 56 11.01 -14.06 5.11
N SER A 57 10.48 -12.85 5.31
CA SER A 57 11.24 -11.60 5.17
C SER A 57 12.27 -11.45 6.29
N VAL A 58 11.90 -11.79 7.52
CA VAL A 58 12.81 -11.79 8.68
C VAL A 58 13.94 -12.80 8.47
N ALA A 59 13.61 -14.03 8.03
CA ALA A 59 14.59 -15.05 7.72
C ALA A 59 15.54 -14.64 6.57
N ALA A 60 15.05 -13.89 5.59
CA ALA A 60 15.84 -13.33 4.50
C ALA A 60 16.65 -12.07 4.89
N GLY A 61 16.56 -11.58 6.14
CA GLY A 61 17.29 -10.41 6.64
C GLY A 61 16.75 -9.04 6.20
N THR A 62 15.65 -9.00 5.44
CA THR A 62 15.03 -7.76 4.94
C THR A 62 13.85 -7.31 5.79
N GLY A 63 13.25 -8.22 6.54
CA GLY A 63 12.15 -7.94 7.45
C GLY A 63 12.55 -7.00 8.58
N GLY A 64 11.88 -5.83 8.64
CA GLY A 64 12.16 -4.76 9.59
C GLY A 64 12.51 -3.44 8.93
N ILE A 65 12.94 -3.44 7.66
CA ILE A 65 13.23 -2.20 6.92
C ILE A 65 11.99 -1.30 6.84
N LEU A 66 10.79 -1.88 6.69
CA LEU A 66 9.54 -1.12 6.73
C LEU A 66 9.36 -0.43 8.08
N GLN A 67 9.66 -1.12 9.19
CA GLN A 67 9.59 -0.58 10.55
C GLN A 67 10.71 0.44 10.85
N LEU A 68 11.81 0.45 10.08
CA LEU A 68 12.83 1.50 10.13
C LEU A 68 12.40 2.75 9.35
N SER A 69 11.49 2.61 8.39
CA SER A 69 11.08 3.70 7.52
C SER A 69 10.39 4.82 8.30
N THR A 70 10.86 6.04 8.08
CA THR A 70 10.26 7.27 8.59
C THR A 70 9.23 7.85 7.62
N TYR A 71 9.42 7.58 6.33
CA TYR A 71 8.56 8.06 5.26
C TYR A 71 8.25 6.94 4.28
N ILE A 72 7.01 6.92 3.81
CA ILE A 72 6.60 6.15 2.64
C ILE A 72 5.87 7.10 1.69
N SER A 73 6.30 7.13 0.43
CA SER A 73 5.75 7.98 -0.61
C SER A 73 5.34 7.12 -1.80
N ALA A 74 4.24 7.49 -2.45
CA ALA A 74 3.75 6.78 -3.61
C ALA A 74 2.92 7.67 -4.53
N LEU A 75 2.95 7.35 -5.83
CA LEU A 75 2.26 8.10 -6.89
C LEU A 75 1.47 7.14 -7.78
N SER A 76 0.30 7.58 -8.25
CA SER A 76 -0.53 6.85 -9.23
C SER A 76 -0.81 5.41 -8.74
N GLY A 77 -0.41 4.39 -9.50
CA GLY A 77 -0.60 2.99 -9.10
C GLY A 77 0.02 2.62 -7.75
N GLY A 78 1.18 3.19 -7.39
CA GLY A 78 1.76 2.99 -6.07
C GLY A 78 0.90 3.56 -4.94
N SER A 79 0.13 4.63 -5.22
CA SER A 79 -0.79 5.22 -4.25
C SER A 79 -1.93 4.28 -3.90
N PHE A 80 -2.30 3.33 -4.77
CA PHE A 80 -3.30 2.30 -4.44
C PHE A 80 -2.84 1.41 -3.30
N LEU A 81 -1.57 1.00 -3.31
CA LEU A 81 -0.97 0.21 -2.22
C LEU A 81 -0.94 1.00 -0.92
N VAL A 82 -0.29 2.17 -0.92
CA VAL A 82 -0.13 2.97 0.29
C VAL A 82 -1.50 3.41 0.82
N GLY A 83 -2.40 3.85 -0.05
CA GLY A 83 -3.79 4.17 0.29
C GLY A 83 -4.52 3.00 0.94
N SER A 84 -4.43 1.79 0.36
CA SER A 84 -5.04 0.58 0.95
C SER A 84 -4.46 0.25 2.32
N MET A 85 -3.14 0.39 2.50
CA MET A 85 -2.51 0.14 3.79
C MET A 85 -3.06 1.10 4.86
N PHE A 86 -2.99 2.41 4.62
CA PHE A 86 -3.37 3.40 5.62
C PHE A 86 -4.89 3.48 5.85
N ALA A 87 -5.71 3.21 4.84
CA ALA A 87 -7.17 3.15 4.98
C ALA A 87 -7.66 1.89 5.71
N THR A 88 -6.80 0.89 5.94
CA THR A 88 -7.15 -0.38 6.61
C THR A 88 -6.29 -0.62 7.85
N GLU A 89 -5.92 0.44 8.57
CA GLU A 89 -5.13 0.37 9.81
C GLU A 89 -3.74 -0.30 9.65
N PHE A 90 -3.13 -0.11 8.48
CA PHE A 90 -1.78 -0.55 8.14
C PHE A 90 -1.56 -2.07 8.30
N PRO A 91 -2.34 -2.93 7.61
CA PRO A 91 -2.21 -4.38 7.75
C PRO A 91 -0.98 -4.90 6.97
N THR A 92 -0.76 -6.21 6.95
CA THR A 92 0.24 -6.81 6.08
C THR A 92 -0.25 -6.83 4.63
N VAL A 93 0.69 -6.88 3.67
CA VAL A 93 0.35 -7.01 2.24
C VAL A 93 -0.47 -8.28 1.96
N ASP A 94 -0.17 -9.38 2.65
CA ASP A 94 -0.93 -10.63 2.54
C ASP A 94 -2.41 -10.46 2.94
N TYR A 95 -2.66 -9.69 4.00
CA TYR A 95 -4.03 -9.37 4.41
C TYR A 95 -4.75 -8.55 3.34
N LEU A 96 -4.10 -7.52 2.77
CA LEU A 96 -4.69 -6.71 1.69
C LEU A 96 -5.05 -7.57 0.48
N ALA A 97 -4.12 -8.43 0.06
CA ALA A 97 -4.32 -9.30 -1.10
C ALA A 97 -5.49 -10.28 -0.91
N LYS A 98 -5.72 -10.78 0.30
CA LYS A 98 -6.77 -11.77 0.60
C LYS A 98 -8.13 -11.16 0.92
N ASN A 99 -8.16 -9.99 1.57
CA ASN A 99 -9.38 -9.46 2.19
C ASN A 99 -9.85 -8.13 1.62
N VAL A 100 -8.98 -7.39 0.91
CA VAL A 100 -9.29 -6.03 0.46
C VAL A 100 -9.29 -5.94 -1.06
N TRP A 101 -8.19 -6.36 -1.70
CA TRP A 101 -8.04 -6.19 -3.14
C TRP A 101 -8.81 -7.24 -3.92
N LYS A 102 -9.70 -6.77 -4.80
CA LYS A 102 -10.47 -7.62 -5.72
C LYS A 102 -9.81 -7.70 -7.09
N LEU A 103 -8.55 -8.12 -7.14
CA LEU A 103 -7.70 -8.06 -8.35
C LEU A 103 -8.15 -8.98 -9.49
N SER A 104 -9.00 -9.97 -9.19
CA SER A 104 -9.61 -10.85 -10.19
C SER A 104 -10.84 -10.24 -10.88
N GLN A 105 -11.38 -9.14 -10.34
CA GLN A 105 -12.52 -8.45 -10.92
C GLN A 105 -12.05 -7.48 -12.01
N ASN A 106 -12.83 -7.37 -13.09
CA ASN A 106 -12.63 -6.35 -14.09
C ASN A 106 -12.96 -4.98 -13.48
N VAL A 107 -12.08 -4.00 -13.63
CA VAL A 107 -12.30 -2.64 -13.10
C VAL A 107 -13.48 -1.93 -13.77
N PHE A 108 -13.80 -2.29 -15.02
CA PHE A 108 -14.93 -1.74 -15.78
C PHE A 108 -16.20 -2.58 -15.66
N GLU A 109 -16.08 -3.83 -15.20
CA GLU A 109 -17.20 -4.77 -15.04
C GLU A 109 -17.06 -5.53 -13.71
N PRO A 110 -17.04 -4.83 -12.56
CA PRO A 110 -16.79 -5.45 -11.25
C PRO A 110 -17.91 -6.36 -10.76
N ALA A 111 -19.14 -6.24 -11.30
CA ALA A 111 -20.21 -7.20 -11.06
C ALA A 111 -20.13 -8.44 -11.98
N GLY A 112 -19.27 -8.40 -13.01
CA GLY A 112 -19.07 -9.47 -13.99
C GLY A 112 -20.06 -9.42 -15.15
N THR A 113 -19.72 -10.08 -16.26
CA THR A 113 -20.50 -10.08 -17.52
C THR A 113 -21.85 -10.78 -17.40
N ASP A 114 -21.98 -11.70 -16.44
CA ASP A 114 -23.17 -12.54 -16.30
C ASP A 114 -24.30 -11.86 -15.51
N ASP A 115 -24.00 -10.75 -14.80
CA ASP A 115 -24.97 -9.98 -14.02
C ASP A 115 -25.07 -8.52 -14.51
N VAL A 116 -25.59 -8.37 -15.73
CA VAL A 116 -25.82 -7.07 -16.39
C VAL A 116 -26.69 -6.14 -15.52
N LEU A 117 -27.63 -6.69 -14.74
CA LEU A 117 -28.50 -5.88 -13.90
C LEU A 117 -27.74 -5.31 -12.69
N ALA A 118 -26.88 -6.10 -12.04
CA ALA A 118 -26.02 -5.60 -10.97
C ALA A 118 -25.01 -4.56 -11.48
N GLU A 119 -24.42 -4.80 -12.65
CA GLU A 119 -23.51 -3.85 -13.29
C GLU A 119 -24.22 -2.52 -13.59
N ALA A 120 -25.41 -2.58 -14.21
CA ALA A 120 -26.21 -1.38 -14.47
C ALA A 120 -26.56 -0.64 -13.17
N LYS A 121 -26.93 -1.34 -12.10
CA LYS A 121 -27.20 -0.73 -10.78
C LYS A 121 -25.98 -0.03 -10.19
N LEU A 122 -24.78 -0.59 -10.37
CA LEU A 122 -23.53 0.03 -9.92
C LEU A 122 -23.29 1.36 -10.64
N TYR A 123 -23.33 1.37 -11.97
CA TYR A 123 -23.15 2.58 -12.76
C TYR A 123 -24.23 3.63 -12.50
N TRP A 124 -25.49 3.22 -12.31
CA TRP A 124 -26.56 4.11 -11.88
C TRP A 124 -26.28 4.76 -10.53
N ARG A 125 -25.70 4.02 -9.58
CA ARG A 125 -25.32 4.55 -8.27
C ARG A 125 -24.16 5.54 -8.40
N LEU A 126 -23.12 5.22 -9.18
CA LEU A 126 -22.01 6.14 -9.45
C LEU A 126 -22.51 7.48 -10.04
N LEU A 127 -23.38 7.42 -11.05
CA LEU A 127 -24.00 8.62 -11.63
C LEU A 127 -24.77 9.44 -10.60
N LYS A 128 -25.50 8.78 -9.69
CA LYS A 128 -26.24 9.45 -8.62
C LYS A 128 -25.29 10.15 -7.64
N ASP A 129 -24.21 9.49 -7.23
CA ASP A 129 -23.24 10.04 -6.28
C ASP A 129 -22.49 11.25 -6.86
N VAL A 130 -22.10 11.19 -8.14
CA VAL A 130 -21.47 12.33 -8.84
C VAL A 130 -22.44 13.51 -9.01
N LYS A 131 -23.71 13.25 -9.38
CA LYS A 131 -24.73 14.31 -9.46
C LYS A 131 -25.05 14.92 -8.10
N ALA A 132 -25.00 14.13 -7.02
CA ALA A 132 -25.17 14.64 -5.67
C ALA A 132 -24.00 15.59 -5.30
N LYS A 133 -22.76 15.27 -5.66
CA LYS A 133 -21.62 16.17 -5.51
C LYS A 133 -21.82 17.49 -6.27
N GLU A 134 -22.25 17.42 -7.53
CA GLU A 134 -22.54 18.60 -8.37
C GLU A 134 -23.66 19.48 -7.77
N ALA A 135 -24.76 18.87 -7.32
CA ALA A 135 -25.88 19.58 -6.71
C ALA A 135 -25.49 20.31 -5.40
N ASN A 136 -24.39 19.92 -4.76
CA ASN A 136 -23.80 20.59 -3.60
C ASN A 136 -22.75 21.66 -3.99
N GLY A 137 -22.63 22.01 -5.28
CA GLY A 137 -21.78 23.09 -5.77
C GLY A 137 -20.30 22.74 -5.96
N PHE A 138 -19.93 21.46 -5.85
CA PHE A 138 -18.56 21.02 -6.13
C PHE A 138 -18.37 20.76 -7.63
N PRO A 139 -17.21 21.11 -8.21
CA PRO A 139 -16.90 20.78 -9.59
C PRO A 139 -16.81 19.26 -9.76
N ILE A 140 -17.31 18.77 -10.89
CA ILE A 140 -17.21 17.37 -11.29
C ILE A 140 -16.27 17.21 -12.49
N SER A 141 -15.61 16.06 -12.58
CA SER A 141 -14.80 15.68 -13.73
C SER A 141 -14.81 14.17 -13.96
N ILE A 142 -14.10 13.70 -14.99
CA ILE A 142 -13.95 12.27 -15.25
C ILE A 142 -13.31 11.52 -14.05
N THR A 143 -12.52 12.20 -13.22
CA THR A 143 -11.90 11.58 -12.03
C THR A 143 -12.90 11.19 -10.94
N ASP A 144 -14.11 11.75 -10.96
CA ASP A 144 -15.16 11.39 -9.99
C ASP A 144 -15.82 10.05 -10.32
N PHE A 145 -15.70 9.59 -11.56
CA PHE A 145 -16.21 8.30 -12.03
C PHE A 145 -15.19 7.16 -11.92
N TRP A 146 -13.90 7.50 -11.81
CA TRP A 146 -12.80 6.56 -11.68
C TRP A 146 -12.60 6.10 -10.24
#